data_AF-A0A0H3PBH1-F1
#
_entry.id   AF-A0A0H3PBH1-F1
#
_cell.length_a   1.000
_cell.length_b   1.000
_cell.length_c   1.000
_cell.angle_alpha   90.00
_cell.angle_beta   90.00
_cell.angle_gamma   90.00
#
_symmetry.space_group_name_H-M   'P 1'
#
loop_
_entity.id
_entity.type
_entity.pdbx_description
1 polymer ?
#
loop_
_entity_poly.entity_id
_entity_poly.type
_entity_poly.pdbx_seq_one_letter_code
_entity_poly.pdbx_strand_id
1 'polypeptide(L)'
;MKSQNFNPQSNITFTILDASLYDKTIHEFIDKKTSQSINAVEALCNYFNCTFEELKNKIQEYTFALKIGEDYLISPMEINPDKTLFSYCDIESAQELCLLKKTNFIEAIKKIMKNFLLINQNH
;
A
#
# COMPACT_ATOMS: atom_id res chain seq x y z
N MET A 1 11.36 15.23 6.21
CA MET A 1 11.45 14.65 4.85
C MET A 1 10.18 15.08 4.13
N LYS A 2 10.27 15.76 2.97
CA LYS A 2 9.09 16.34 2.32
C LYS A 2 8.28 15.24 1.64
N SER A 3 7.03 15.08 2.10
CA SER A 3 5.97 14.29 1.45
C SER A 3 5.91 14.67 -0.03
N GLN A 4 6.12 13.70 -0.92
CA GLN A 4 5.77 13.86 -2.32
C GLN A 4 4.27 13.59 -2.39
N ASN A 5 3.47 14.62 -2.65
CA ASN A 5 2.03 14.54 -2.85
C ASN A 5 1.69 13.54 -3.97
N PHE A 6 1.65 12.26 -3.61
CA PHE A 6 1.18 11.18 -4.44
C PHE A 6 -0.31 11.07 -4.17
N ASN A 7 -1.13 11.46 -5.15
CA ASN A 7 -2.57 11.28 -5.06
C ASN A 7 -2.89 9.89 -5.65
N PRO A 8 -3.11 8.86 -4.82
CA PRO A 8 -3.32 7.52 -5.34
C PRO A 8 -4.62 7.49 -6.13
N GLN A 9 -4.53 7.28 -7.45
CA GLN A 9 -5.71 7.01 -8.28
C GLN A 9 -6.42 5.69 -7.91
N SER A 10 -5.88 4.91 -6.98
CA SER A 10 -6.45 3.67 -6.51
C SER A 10 -7.30 3.91 -5.26
N ASN A 11 -8.63 3.83 -5.43
CA ASN A 11 -9.61 3.88 -4.34
C ASN A 11 -9.63 2.60 -3.47
N ILE A 12 -8.57 1.78 -3.50
CA ILE A 12 -8.54 0.49 -2.79
C ILE A 12 -7.77 0.69 -1.49
N THR A 13 -8.52 0.65 -0.41
CA THR A 13 -8.04 0.87 0.95
C THR A 13 -8.44 -0.30 1.84
N PHE A 14 -7.52 -0.76 2.66
CA PHE A 14 -7.73 -1.75 3.72
C PHE A 14 -7.56 -1.05 5.08
N THR A 15 -8.49 -1.25 5.99
CA THR A 15 -8.38 -0.71 7.36
C THR A 15 -7.75 -1.77 8.23
N ILE A 16 -6.62 -1.44 8.85
CA ILE A 16 -5.87 -2.36 9.72
C ILE A 16 -6.64 -2.57 11.02
N LEU A 17 -6.95 -3.82 11.32
CA LEU A 17 -7.57 -4.20 12.60
C LEU A 17 -6.49 -4.59 13.60
N ASP A 18 -5.58 -5.46 13.19
CA ASP A 18 -4.51 -5.99 14.04
C ASP A 18 -3.15 -5.92 13.34
N ALA A 19 -2.19 -5.31 14.01
CA ALA A 19 -0.81 -5.18 13.58
C ALA A 19 0.12 -5.13 14.79
N SER A 20 1.35 -5.59 14.62
CA SER A 20 2.36 -5.60 15.66
C SER A 20 3.51 -4.66 15.30
N LEU A 21 3.78 -3.71 16.21
CA LEU A 21 4.92 -2.79 16.10
C LEU A 21 6.27 -3.48 16.33
N TYR A 22 6.28 -4.64 17.00
CA TYR A 22 7.51 -5.33 17.39
C TYR A 22 8.19 -6.00 16.19
N ASP A 23 7.44 -6.77 15.41
CA ASP A 23 7.87 -7.48 14.21
C ASP A 23 7.41 -6.81 12.91
N LYS A 24 6.66 -5.69 13.01
CA LYS A 24 6.19 -4.85 11.89
C LYS A 24 5.29 -5.60 10.92
N THR A 25 4.44 -6.47 11.45
CA THR A 25 3.52 -7.28 10.67
C THR A 25 2.08 -6.80 10.82
N ILE A 26 1.30 -6.91 9.74
CA ILE A 26 -0.16 -6.78 9.74
C ILE A 26 -0.75 -8.19 9.68
N HIS A 27 -1.65 -8.47 10.61
CA HIS A 27 -2.31 -9.78 10.70
C HIS A 27 -3.71 -9.73 10.09
N GLU A 28 -4.48 -8.69 10.38
CA GLU A 28 -5.90 -8.62 10.04
C GLU A 28 -6.33 -7.23 9.53
N PHE A 29 -7.28 -7.26 8.60
CA PHE A 29 -8.04 -6.08 8.17
C PHE A 29 -9.50 -6.18 8.63
N ILE A 30 -10.18 -5.05 8.62
CA ILE A 30 -11.65 -5.00 8.72
C ILE A 30 -12.25 -5.28 7.34
N ASP A 31 -13.04 -6.35 7.22
CA ASP A 31 -13.85 -6.57 6.04
C ASP A 31 -15.02 -5.58 6.04
N LYS A 32 -14.99 -4.62 5.10
CA LYS A 32 -16.02 -3.58 4.97
C LYS A 32 -17.42 -4.12 4.65
N LYS A 33 -17.55 -5.35 4.15
CA LYS A 33 -18.85 -5.96 3.82
C LYS A 33 -19.51 -6.59 5.04
N THR A 34 -18.72 -7.27 5.88
CA THR A 34 -19.22 -8.05 7.03
C THR A 34 -19.01 -7.33 8.36
N SER A 35 -18.16 -6.30 8.39
CA SER A 35 -17.65 -5.64 9.61
C SER A 35 -16.93 -6.59 10.56
N GLN A 36 -16.39 -7.70 10.05
CA GLN A 36 -15.63 -8.69 10.81
C GLN A 36 -14.14 -8.61 10.47
N SER A 37 -13.30 -9.29 11.26
CA SER A 37 -11.89 -9.45 10.93
C SER A 37 -11.72 -10.39 9.74
N ILE A 38 -10.70 -10.13 8.94
CA ILE A 38 -10.22 -11.01 7.88
C ILE A 38 -8.70 -10.98 7.88
N ASN A 39 -8.06 -12.13 7.67
CA ASN A 39 -6.60 -12.19 7.55
C ASN A 39 -6.13 -11.26 6.41
N ALA A 40 -5.03 -10.54 6.65
CA ALA A 40 -4.54 -9.50 5.74
C ALA A 40 -4.24 -10.04 4.33
N VAL A 41 -3.61 -11.22 4.25
CA VAL A 41 -3.29 -11.87 2.98
C VAL A 41 -4.53 -12.45 2.32
N GLU A 42 -5.48 -13.00 3.09
CA GLU A 42 -6.76 -13.48 2.56
C GLU A 42 -7.59 -12.36 1.95
N ALA A 43 -7.62 -11.18 2.58
CA ALA A 43 -8.28 -10.00 2.02
C ALA A 43 -7.68 -9.59 0.67
N LEU A 44 -6.35 -9.68 0.52
CA LEU A 44 -5.66 -9.42 -0.74
C LEU A 44 -6.00 -10.48 -1.79
N CYS A 45 -5.99 -11.77 -1.43
CA CYS A 45 -6.42 -12.86 -2.31
C CYS A 45 -7.86 -12.64 -2.81
N ASN A 46 -8.78 -12.27 -1.92
CA ASN A 46 -10.17 -11.97 -2.25
C ASN A 46 -10.28 -10.76 -3.19
N TYR A 47 -9.47 -9.72 -2.95
CA TYR A 47 -9.43 -8.54 -3.82
C TYR A 47 -8.93 -8.87 -5.23
N PHE A 48 -7.82 -9.62 -5.34
CA PHE A 48 -7.22 -10.01 -6.61
C PHE A 48 -7.89 -11.21 -7.29
N ASN A 49 -8.90 -11.80 -6.64
CA ASN A 49 -9.55 -13.05 -7.00
C ASN A 49 -8.53 -14.13 -7.38
N CYS A 50 -7.60 -14.42 -6.47
CA CYS A 50 -6.51 -15.34 -6.70
C CYS A 50 -6.16 -16.17 -5.46
N THR A 51 -5.39 -17.22 -5.67
CA THR A 51 -4.78 -18.02 -4.60
C THR A 51 -3.58 -17.31 -3.96
N PHE A 52 -3.11 -17.82 -2.82
CA PHE A 52 -1.90 -17.30 -2.15
C PHE A 52 -0.65 -17.36 -3.03
N GLU A 53 -0.48 -18.45 -3.80
CA GLU A 53 0.69 -18.59 -4.68
C GLU A 53 0.63 -17.61 -5.86
N GLU A 54 -0.55 -17.36 -6.42
CA GLU A 54 -0.74 -16.35 -7.46
C GLU A 54 -0.56 -14.93 -6.93
N LEU A 55 -0.96 -14.68 -5.68
CA LEU A 55 -0.85 -13.37 -5.05
C LEU A 55 0.60 -12.87 -5.02
N LYS A 56 1.57 -13.75 -4.70
CA LYS A 56 3.00 -13.41 -4.68
C LYS A 56 3.50 -12.84 -6.00
N ASN A 57 2.92 -13.26 -7.12
CA ASN A 57 3.26 -12.74 -8.45
C ASN A 57 2.47 -11.46 -8.75
N LYS A 58 1.15 -11.47 -8.54
CA LYS A 58 0.28 -10.31 -8.83
C LYS A 58 0.69 -9.07 -8.06
N ILE A 59 1.06 -9.23 -6.79
CA ILE A 59 1.39 -8.11 -5.89
C ILE A 59 2.67 -7.39 -6.31
N GLN A 60 3.54 -8.00 -7.13
CA GLN A 60 4.75 -7.35 -7.62
C GLN A 60 4.45 -6.14 -8.52
N GLU A 61 3.26 -6.07 -9.13
CA GLU A 61 2.80 -4.90 -9.88
C GLU A 61 2.28 -3.76 -9.00
N TYR A 62 2.19 -3.99 -7.68
CA TYR A 62 1.61 -3.07 -6.72
C TYR A 62 2.58 -2.70 -5.61
N THR A 63 2.37 -1.56 -5.00
CA THR A 63 3.02 -1.13 -3.77
C THR A 63 1.95 -0.65 -2.79
N PHE A 64 2.29 -0.55 -1.52
CA PHE A 64 1.38 -0.01 -0.54
C PHE A 64 1.77 1.41 -0.13
N ALA A 65 0.78 2.17 0.32
CA ALA A 65 0.98 3.43 0.99
C ALA A 65 0.10 3.52 2.23
N LEU A 66 0.68 3.99 3.32
CA LEU A 66 -0.03 4.31 4.54
C LEU A 66 -0.57 5.73 4.44
N LYS A 67 -1.85 5.93 4.76
CA LYS A 67 -2.43 7.26 4.83
C LYS A 67 -2.11 7.90 6.19
N ILE A 68 -1.53 9.10 6.16
CA ILE A 68 -1.15 9.86 7.36
C ILE A 68 -1.74 11.26 7.23
N GLY A 69 -2.89 11.50 7.87
CA GLY A 69 -3.64 12.75 7.70
C GLY A 69 -4.12 12.91 6.26
N GLU A 70 -3.62 13.95 5.58
CA GLU A 70 -3.88 14.21 4.15
C GLU A 70 -2.78 13.68 3.23
N ASP A 71 -1.67 13.20 3.80
CA ASP A 71 -0.49 12.71 3.08
C ASP A 71 -0.47 11.18 2.97
N TYR A 72 0.39 10.68 2.09
CA TYR A 72 0.65 9.25 1.91
C TYR A 72 2.13 8.93 2.07
N LEU A 73 2.43 7.89 2.86
CA LEU A 73 3.77 7.33 3.01
C LEU A 73 3.84 5.99 2.28
N ILE A 74 4.66 5.89 1.24
CA ILE A 74 4.85 4.63 0.50
C ILE A 74 5.63 3.66 1.37
N SER A 75 5.02 2.50 1.65
CA SER A 75 5.65 1.40 2.38
C SER A 75 5.59 0.16 1.49
N PRO A 76 6.70 -0.28 0.88
CA PRO A 76 6.78 -1.61 0.30
C PRO A 76 6.42 -2.64 1.38
N MET A 77 5.73 -3.71 0.99
CA MET A 77 5.37 -4.78 1.92
C MET A 77 5.74 -6.13 1.34
N GLU A 78 6.05 -7.06 2.24
CA GLU A 78 6.36 -8.44 1.91
C GLU A 78 5.29 -9.37 2.47
N ILE A 79 4.99 -10.44 1.74
CA ILE A 79 4.06 -11.47 2.19
C ILE A 79 4.87 -12.58 2.86
N ASN A 80 4.63 -12.79 4.15
CA ASN A 80 5.28 -13.85 4.91
C ASN A 80 4.63 -15.23 4.65
N PRO A 81 5.37 -16.35 4.84
CA PRO A 81 4.83 -17.69 4.69
C PRO A 81 3.65 -18.02 5.62
N ASP A 82 3.58 -17.37 6.78
CA ASP A 82 2.51 -17.50 7.77
C ASP A 82 1.25 -16.67 7.45
N LYS A 83 1.20 -16.07 6.25
CA LYS A 83 0.11 -15.21 5.76
C LYS A 83 -0.05 -13.90 6.52
N THR A 84 1.06 -13.34 7.00
CA THR A 84 1.14 -11.96 7.51
C THR A 84 1.76 -11.04 6.46
N LEU A 85 1.51 -9.72 6.58
CA LEU A 85 2.15 -8.71 5.74
C LEU A 85 3.21 -7.97 6.54
N PHE A 86 4.48 -8.10 6.17
CA PHE A 86 5.56 -7.34 6.75
C PHE A 86 5.68 -5.95 6.11
N SER A 87 5.95 -4.93 6.92
CA SER A 87 6.13 -3.55 6.49
C SER A 87 7.49 -3.00 6.90
N TYR A 88 8.10 -2.24 5.99
CA TYR A 88 9.32 -1.49 6.31
C TYR A 88 9.07 -0.20 7.09
N CYS A 89 7.82 0.24 7.17
CA CYS A 89 7.40 1.37 8.02
C CYS A 89 6.71 0.86 9.28
N ASP A 90 6.77 1.66 10.34
CA ASP A 90 5.98 1.40 11.55
C ASP A 90 4.49 1.56 11.22
N ILE A 91 3.67 0.64 11.72
CA ILE A 91 2.24 0.59 11.44
C ILE A 91 1.47 0.29 12.73
N GLU A 92 0.31 0.90 12.83
CA GLU A 92 -0.60 0.76 13.95
C GLU A 92 -1.99 0.32 13.48
N SER A 93 -2.76 -0.28 14.39
CA SER A 93 -4.17 -0.55 14.18
C SER A 93 -4.96 0.74 13.90
N ALA A 94 -6.11 0.59 13.23
CA ALA A 94 -7.00 1.65 12.76
C ALA A 94 -6.42 2.57 11.66
N GLN A 95 -5.19 2.34 11.20
CA GLN A 95 -4.67 3.05 10.04
C GLN A 95 -5.24 2.51 8.72
N GLU A 96 -5.26 3.37 7.69
CA GLU A 96 -5.68 3.00 6.34
C GLU A 96 -4.48 2.70 5.45
N LEU A 97 -4.47 1.49 4.90
CA LEU A 97 -3.48 1.02 3.94
C LEU A 97 -4.05 1.07 2.53
N CYS A 98 -3.39 1.81 1.64
CA CYS A 98 -3.79 1.97 0.24
C CYS A 98 -2.96 1.09 -0.67
N LEU A 99 -3.60 0.38 -1.59
CA LEU A 99 -2.93 -0.46 -2.60
C LEU A 99 -2.78 0.31 -3.91
N LEU A 100 -1.55 0.50 -4.36
CA LEU A 100 -1.19 1.37 -5.48
C LEU A 100 -0.56 0.56 -6.62
N LYS A 101 -0.95 0.80 -7.88
CA LYS A 101 -0.28 0.16 -9.03
C LYS A 101 1.05 0.86 -9.34
N LYS A 102 2.16 0.10 -9.44
CA LYS A 102 3.51 0.63 -9.70
C LYS A 102 3.65 1.32 -11.06
N THR A 103 2.92 0.88 -12.08
CA THR A 103 2.95 1.52 -13.40
C THR A 103 2.53 2.98 -13.33
N ASN A 104 1.53 3.30 -12.50
CA ASN A 104 1.07 4.67 -12.28
C ASN A 104 2.09 5.48 -11.48
N PHE A 105 2.87 4.84 -10.60
CA PHE A 105 3.93 5.48 -9.83
C PHE A 105 5.12 5.90 -10.70
N ILE A 106 5.63 5.02 -11.58
CA ILE A 106 6.74 5.36 -12.49
C ILE A 106 6.32 6.46 -13.46
N GLU A 107 5.10 6.40 -14.00
CA GLU A 107 4.58 7.46 -14.87
C GLU A 107 4.40 8.78 -14.12
N ALA A 108 3.91 8.76 -12.87
CA ALA A 108 3.83 9.94 -12.03
C ALA A 108 5.21 10.55 -11.77
N ILE A 109 6.23 9.75 -11.44
CA ILE A 109 7.62 10.22 -11.28
C ILE A 109 8.14 10.84 -12.58
N LYS A 110 7.96 10.16 -13.72
CA LYS A 110 8.39 10.69 -15.03
C LYS A 110 7.74 12.04 -15.33
N LYS A 111 6.45 12.19 -15.04
CA LYS A 111 5.70 13.45 -15.22
C LYS A 111 6.22 14.55 -14.31
N ILE A 112 6.49 14.25 -13.04
CA ILE A 112 7.07 15.20 -12.07
C ILE A 112 8.47 15.63 -12.51
N MET A 113 9.34 14.68 -12.87
CA MET A 113 10.70 14.98 -13.35
C MET A 113 10.68 15.83 -14.62
N LYS A 114 9.80 15.50 -15.58
CA LYS A 114 9.64 16.31 -16.81
C LYS A 114 9.23 17.75 -16.48
N ASN A 115 8.27 17.94 -15.58
CA ASN A 115 7.85 19.27 -15.15
C ASN A 115 8.96 20.03 -14.41
N PHE A 116 9.74 19.35 -13.57
CA PHE A 116 10.88 19.95 -12.89
C PHE A 116 11.95 20.44 -13.88
N LEU A 117 12.26 19.64 -14.91
CA LEU A 117 13.23 20.03 -15.95
C LEU A 117 12.72 21.20 -16.79
N LEU A 118 11.41 21.25 -17.10
CA LEU A 118 10.81 22.35 -17.87
C LEU A 118 10.79 23.68 -17.10
N ILE A 119 10.58 23.64 -15.78
CA ILE A 119 10.59 24.85 -14.93
C ILE A 119 12.01 25.42 -14.83
N ASN A 120 13.04 24.57 -14.82
CA ASN A 120 14.44 24.98 -14.67
C ASN A 120 15.16 25.31 -16.01
N GLN A 121 14.44 25.34 -17.14
CA GLN A 121 14.97 25.83 -18.43
C GLN A 121 14.50 27.25 -18.78
N ASN A 122 13.64 27.85 -17.96
CA ASN A 122 13.15 29.22 -18.14
C ASN A 122 13.79 30.23 -17.15
N HIS A 123 14.97 29.90 -16.61
CA HIS A 123 15.80 30.78 -15.79
C HIS A 123 17.23 30.85 -16.34
#